data_AF-A0A4Q2CZ99-F1
#
_entry.id   AF-A0A4Q2CZ99-F1
#
_cell.length_a   1.000
_cell.length_b   1.000
_cell.length_c   1.000
_cell.angle_alpha   90.00
_cell.angle_beta   90.00
_cell.angle_gamma   90.00
#
_symmetry.space_group_name_H-M   'P 1'
#
loop_
_entity.id
_entity.type
_entity.pdbx_description
1 polymer ?
#
loop_
_entity_poly.entity_id
_entity_poly.type
_entity_poly.pdbx_seq_one_letter_code
_entity_poly.pdbx_strand_id
1 'polypeptide(L)'
;DEEARLRAERNAKQQEEFHRRAEEIRRRNQEKQRLKEEGESAVRRLEAPSLYYSDEDSTRYTTTSTLIFTSASSSASAYASTSTSASTSTFASASTSASSSAASSSCNSPMLPQSNVPSSSLDPFVIAPLCEEDMVRLFIFHDQQWTRIASYNSLQWSDFPWPVLNFIGPRSERELTMSAVSDYIFAAFDWETERARSKERLREHIRKWHPDRFEGKFLVRVPEARGERERVRYGAGLVVRHLTELLGKCDDFDG
;
A
#
# COMPACT_ATOMS: atom_id res chain seq x y z
N ASP A 1 -5.66 -29.25 25.91
CA ASP A 1 -5.41 -28.14 24.96
C ASP A 1 -5.37 -26.76 25.62
N GLU A 2 -4.39 -26.52 26.49
CA GLU A 2 -4.22 -25.22 27.15
C GLU A 2 -3.37 -24.25 26.30
N GLU A 3 -2.39 -24.78 25.56
CA GLU A 3 -1.49 -24.01 24.72
C GLU A 3 -2.21 -23.35 23.51
N ALA A 4 -3.24 -24.00 22.98
CA ALA A 4 -4.07 -23.46 21.89
C ALA A 4 -4.91 -22.27 22.35
N ARG A 5 -5.46 -22.30 23.58
CA ARG A 5 -6.19 -21.18 24.18
C ARG A 5 -5.29 -19.97 24.40
N LEU A 6 -4.08 -20.16 24.91
CA LEU A 6 -3.13 -19.07 25.15
C LEU A 6 -2.70 -18.38 23.85
N ARG A 7 -2.55 -19.14 22.75
CA ARG A 7 -2.26 -18.58 21.42
C ARG A 7 -3.46 -17.81 20.86
N ALA A 8 -4.68 -18.34 21.00
CA ALA A 8 -5.90 -17.67 20.58
C ALA A 8 -6.12 -16.36 21.36
N GLU A 9 -5.88 -16.36 22.67
CA GLU A 9 -6.00 -15.17 23.51
C GLU A 9 -4.96 -14.09 23.14
N ARG A 10 -3.72 -14.50 22.84
CA ARG A 10 -2.69 -13.56 22.38
C ARG A 10 -3.06 -12.94 21.03
N ASN A 11 -3.57 -13.74 20.09
CA ASN A 11 -4.03 -13.25 18.80
C ASN A 11 -5.24 -12.31 18.97
N ALA A 12 -6.18 -12.63 19.86
CA ALA A 12 -7.33 -11.78 20.15
C ALA A 12 -6.91 -10.43 20.74
N LYS A 13 -5.96 -10.42 21.71
CA LYS A 13 -5.42 -9.18 22.27
C LYS A 13 -4.69 -8.34 21.23
N GLN A 14 -3.94 -8.96 20.31
CA GLN A 14 -3.31 -8.26 19.21
C GLN A 14 -4.35 -7.65 18.26
N GLN A 15 -5.40 -8.38 17.90
CA GLN A 15 -6.48 -7.87 17.06
C GLN A 15 -7.24 -6.71 17.71
N GLU A 16 -7.51 -6.79 19.01
CA GLU A 16 -8.12 -5.72 19.78
C GLU A 16 -7.21 -4.48 19.82
N GLU A 17 -5.91 -4.67 20.00
CA GLU A 17 -4.93 -3.58 19.97
C GLU A 17 -4.88 -2.91 18.60
N PHE A 18 -4.91 -3.68 17.50
CA PHE A 18 -5.00 -3.16 16.14
C PHE A 18 -6.31 -2.40 15.89
N HIS A 19 -7.45 -2.91 16.37
CA HIS A 19 -8.74 -2.23 16.21
C HIS A 19 -8.77 -0.90 16.96
N ARG A 20 -8.33 -0.92 18.22
CA ARG A 20 -8.17 0.29 19.04
C ARG A 20 -7.25 1.32 18.35
N ARG A 21 -6.20 0.86 17.68
CA ARG A 21 -5.25 1.72 16.97
C ARG A 21 -5.85 2.30 15.68
N ALA A 22 -6.61 1.51 14.93
CA ALA A 22 -7.33 1.98 13.75
C ALA A 22 -8.37 3.07 14.13
N GLU A 23 -9.03 2.92 15.27
CA GLU A 23 -9.94 3.95 15.79
C GLU A 23 -9.22 5.22 16.24
N GLU A 24 -8.06 5.10 16.91
CA GLU A 24 -7.26 6.26 17.31
C GLU A 24 -6.75 7.05 16.09
N ILE A 25 -6.32 6.37 15.02
CA ILE A 25 -5.93 7.00 13.76
C ILE A 25 -7.12 7.74 13.15
N ARG A 26 -8.29 7.10 13.09
CA ARG A 26 -9.52 7.73 12.58
C ARG A 26 -9.89 8.97 13.38
N ARG A 27 -9.79 8.90 14.71
CA ARG A 27 -10.06 10.04 15.62
C ARG A 27 -9.11 11.20 15.34
N ARG A 28 -7.81 10.93 15.22
CA ARG A 28 -6.81 11.96 14.91
C ARG A 28 -6.99 12.56 13.52
N ASN A 29 -7.37 11.77 12.53
CA ASN A 29 -7.62 12.29 11.18
C ASN A 29 -8.86 13.19 11.16
N GLN A 30 -9.92 12.84 11.90
CA GLN A 30 -11.07 13.73 12.10
C GLN A 30 -10.68 15.02 12.84
N GLU A 31 -9.87 14.94 13.89
CA GLU A 31 -9.41 16.11 14.64
C GLU A 31 -8.52 17.03 13.79
N LYS A 32 -7.59 16.46 13.02
CA LYS A 32 -6.80 17.21 12.01
C LYS A 32 -7.69 17.88 10.98
N GLN A 33 -8.75 17.20 10.53
CA GLN A 33 -9.69 17.78 9.58
C GLN A 33 -10.47 18.95 10.19
N ARG A 34 -10.92 18.83 11.45
CA ARG A 34 -11.58 19.92 12.17
C ARG A 34 -10.66 21.12 12.40
N LEU A 35 -9.41 20.88 12.80
CA LEU A 35 -8.43 21.96 12.97
C LEU A 35 -8.09 22.65 11.65
N LYS A 36 -8.05 21.89 10.55
CA LYS A 36 -7.89 22.44 9.21
C LYS A 36 -9.09 23.30 8.81
N GLU A 37 -10.31 22.83 9.03
CA GLU A 37 -11.55 23.60 8.77
C GLU A 37 -11.68 24.84 9.67
N GLU A 38 -11.19 24.78 10.91
CA GLU A 38 -11.15 25.91 11.84
C GLU A 38 -10.11 26.95 11.44
N GLY A 39 -8.92 26.50 10.99
CA GLY A 39 -7.91 27.36 10.39
C GLY A 39 -8.39 28.03 9.10
N GLU A 40 -9.05 27.28 8.21
CA GLU A 40 -9.65 27.81 6.98
C GLU A 40 -10.81 28.78 7.27
N SER A 41 -11.60 28.54 8.33
CA SER A 41 -12.66 29.45 8.79
C SER A 41 -12.10 30.72 9.45
N ALA A 42 -10.96 30.64 10.14
CA ALA A 42 -10.28 31.81 10.70
C ALA A 42 -9.71 32.72 9.60
N VAL A 43 -9.17 32.14 8.52
CA VAL A 43 -8.72 32.88 7.33
C VAL A 43 -9.91 33.52 6.62
N ARG A 44 -11.03 32.81 6.43
CA ARG A 44 -12.26 33.40 5.86
C ARG A 44 -12.90 34.50 6.74
N ARG A 45 -12.71 34.46 8.06
CA ARG A 45 -13.22 35.50 8.98
C ARG A 45 -12.45 36.82 8.86
N LEU A 46 -11.20 36.79 8.39
CA LEU A 46 -10.39 37.98 8.15
C LEU A 46 -10.59 38.58 6.73
N GLU A 47 -11.23 37.85 5.81
CA GLU A 47 -11.73 38.36 4.53
C GLU A 47 -13.23 38.73 4.57
N ALA A 48 -13.70 39.32 5.66
CA ALA A 48 -14.98 40.03 5.62
C ALA A 48 -14.71 41.45 5.05
N PRO A 49 -15.27 41.81 3.88
CA PRO A 49 -15.13 43.17 3.36
C PRO A 49 -15.80 44.13 4.34
N SER A 50 -14.98 44.91 5.04
CA SER A 50 -15.42 46.06 5.83
C SER A 50 -16.02 47.09 4.88
N LEU A 51 -17.34 46.99 4.66
CA LEU A 51 -18.12 48.07 4.09
C LEU A 51 -18.16 49.23 5.09
N TYR A 52 -17.27 50.19 4.91
CA TYR A 52 -17.50 51.55 5.37
C TYR A 52 -17.36 52.52 4.21
N TYR A 53 -18.44 53.27 3.99
CA TYR A 53 -18.67 54.21 2.91
C TYR A 53 -18.26 55.61 3.37
N SER A 54 -17.53 56.33 2.51
CA SER A 54 -17.31 57.80 2.45
C SER A 54 -16.59 58.50 3.64
N ASP A 55 -15.72 59.50 3.48
CA ASP A 55 -15.54 60.45 2.36
C ASP A 55 -14.20 61.24 2.47
N GLU A 56 -13.73 61.73 1.31
CA GLU A 56 -12.93 62.94 1.03
C GLU A 56 -11.43 63.06 1.44
N ASP A 57 -10.59 62.99 0.39
CA ASP A 57 -9.63 64.02 -0.05
C ASP A 57 -8.12 63.67 -0.09
N SER A 58 -7.54 64.10 -1.21
CA SER A 58 -6.12 64.39 -1.48
C SER A 58 -5.19 63.25 -1.94
N THR A 59 -5.04 63.19 -3.28
CA THR A 59 -3.81 63.14 -4.11
C THR A 59 -2.55 62.51 -3.45
N ARG A 60 -1.71 61.62 -4.05
CA ARG A 60 -1.04 61.58 -5.37
C ARG A 60 -0.21 60.26 -5.51
N TYR A 61 -0.11 59.73 -6.74
CA TYR A 61 0.88 58.81 -7.39
C TYR A 61 1.48 57.61 -6.60
N THR A 62 1.40 56.35 -7.04
CA THR A 62 2.26 55.75 -8.11
C THR A 62 1.75 54.35 -8.53
N THR A 63 1.86 54.05 -9.83
CA THR A 63 1.47 52.86 -10.59
C THR A 63 1.89 51.49 -9.99
N THR A 64 0.94 50.56 -9.86
CA THR A 64 1.19 49.10 -9.77
C THR A 64 0.34 48.38 -10.82
N SER A 65 1.01 47.59 -11.66
CA SER A 65 0.42 46.87 -12.79
C SER A 65 0.01 45.45 -12.37
N THR A 66 -1.30 45.19 -12.39
CA THR A 66 -1.93 43.88 -12.14
C THR A 66 -1.91 43.03 -13.41
N LEU A 67 -1.59 41.74 -13.30
CA LEU A 67 -2.06 40.73 -14.26
C LEU A 67 -2.95 39.72 -13.53
N ILE A 68 -4.10 39.50 -14.15
CA ILE A 68 -5.27 38.74 -13.70
C ILE A 68 -5.11 37.30 -14.18
N PHE A 69 -5.41 36.32 -13.32
CA PHE A 69 -5.76 34.97 -13.78
C PHE A 69 -7.21 34.66 -13.42
N THR A 70 -7.95 34.31 -14.46
CA THR A 70 -9.39 34.03 -14.55
C THR A 70 -9.78 32.70 -13.90
N SER A 71 -10.88 32.74 -13.16
CA SER A 71 -11.65 31.60 -12.65
C SER A 71 -12.38 30.82 -13.75
N ALA A 72 -12.55 29.51 -13.55
CA ALA A 72 -13.69 28.77 -14.08
C ALA A 72 -14.22 27.81 -13.01
N SER A 73 -15.49 28.01 -12.64
CA SER A 73 -16.25 27.26 -11.64
C SER A 73 -17.17 26.22 -12.28
N SER A 74 -17.71 25.36 -11.40
CA SER A 74 -19.00 24.64 -11.51
C SER A 74 -18.92 23.28 -12.22
N SER A 75 -19.62 22.22 -11.80
CA SER A 75 -20.83 22.13 -10.97
C SER A 75 -21.07 20.66 -10.58
N ALA A 76 -21.66 20.44 -9.40
CA ALA A 76 -22.30 19.20 -9.02
C ALA A 76 -23.63 19.02 -9.77
N SER A 77 -24.01 17.78 -10.09
CA SER A 77 -25.40 17.37 -10.16
C SER A 77 -25.54 15.86 -10.00
N ALA A 78 -26.42 15.51 -9.06
CA ALA A 78 -26.90 14.17 -8.79
C ALA A 78 -28.00 13.78 -9.78
N TYR A 79 -28.07 12.49 -10.12
CA TYR A 79 -29.33 11.82 -10.39
C TYR A 79 -29.24 10.38 -9.90
N ALA A 80 -30.24 9.99 -9.11
CA ALA A 80 -30.51 8.62 -8.73
C ALA A 80 -31.43 7.98 -9.78
N SER A 81 -31.29 6.66 -10.02
CA SER A 81 -32.40 5.69 -10.00
C SER A 81 -31.92 4.28 -10.42
N THR A 82 -32.08 3.35 -9.47
CA THR A 82 -32.57 1.95 -9.57
C THR A 82 -32.40 1.14 -10.86
N SER A 83 -31.86 -0.07 -10.74
CA SER A 83 -32.57 -1.35 -11.04
C SER A 83 -31.75 -2.61 -10.67
N THR A 84 -32.39 -3.44 -9.83
CA THR A 84 -32.35 -4.90 -9.65
C THR A 84 -31.90 -5.68 -10.92
N SER A 85 -31.12 -6.78 -10.91
CA SER A 85 -31.49 -8.12 -10.38
C SER A 85 -30.35 -9.15 -10.51
N ALA A 86 -30.20 -9.96 -9.45
CA ALA A 86 -29.89 -11.40 -9.35
C ALA A 86 -29.34 -12.24 -10.55
N SER A 87 -28.30 -13.03 -10.20
CA SER A 87 -28.11 -14.49 -10.44
C SER A 87 -28.13 -15.02 -11.89
N THR A 88 -27.32 -15.99 -12.35
CA THR A 88 -27.02 -17.32 -11.77
C THR A 88 -25.98 -18.01 -12.68
N SER A 89 -25.20 -18.92 -12.09
CA SER A 89 -24.32 -19.94 -12.70
C SER A 89 -24.85 -20.65 -13.95
N THR A 90 -24.00 -21.13 -14.86
CA THR A 90 -23.67 -22.58 -15.01
C THR A 90 -22.74 -22.94 -16.18
N PHE A 91 -22.06 -24.07 -16.00
CA PHE A 91 -21.20 -24.93 -16.84
C PHE A 91 -21.29 -24.86 -18.38
N ALA A 92 -20.18 -25.14 -19.06
CA ALA A 92 -20.04 -26.28 -20.00
C ALA A 92 -18.68 -26.24 -20.74
N SER A 93 -18.00 -27.39 -20.74
CA SER A 93 -16.79 -27.72 -21.48
C SER A 93 -17.07 -27.92 -22.98
N ALA A 94 -16.08 -27.64 -23.83
CA ALA A 94 -15.79 -28.47 -25.01
C ALA A 94 -14.40 -28.16 -25.59
N SER A 95 -13.59 -29.20 -25.67
CA SER A 95 -12.33 -29.27 -26.41
C SER A 95 -12.63 -29.48 -27.90
N THR A 96 -11.87 -28.87 -28.81
CA THR A 96 -11.53 -29.48 -30.11
C THR A 96 -10.26 -28.85 -30.68
N SER A 97 -9.28 -29.70 -30.90
CA SER A 97 -8.09 -29.49 -31.73
C SER A 97 -8.48 -29.39 -33.20
N ALA A 98 -7.86 -28.52 -33.99
CA ALA A 98 -7.62 -28.76 -35.41
C ALA A 98 -6.55 -27.82 -35.97
N SER A 99 -5.70 -28.41 -36.79
CA SER A 99 -4.47 -27.89 -37.39
C SER A 99 -4.72 -27.16 -38.72
N SER A 100 -3.63 -26.54 -39.20
CA SER A 100 -3.20 -26.44 -40.61
C SER A 100 -3.86 -25.45 -41.58
N SER A 101 -3.04 -24.47 -41.97
CA SER A 101 -2.56 -24.20 -43.35
C SER A 101 -3.43 -23.48 -44.39
N ALA A 102 -2.87 -22.33 -44.81
CA ALA A 102 -2.58 -21.92 -46.19
C ALA A 102 -3.64 -21.21 -47.07
N ALA A 103 -3.09 -20.19 -47.74
CA ALA A 103 -3.42 -19.60 -49.05
C ALA A 103 -4.50 -18.50 -49.13
N SER A 104 -3.97 -17.27 -49.24
CA SER A 104 -4.17 -16.31 -50.34
C SER A 104 -5.58 -16.11 -50.92
N SER A 105 -6.12 -14.90 -50.80
CA SER A 105 -6.59 -14.14 -51.97
C SER A 105 -6.89 -12.68 -51.63
N SER A 106 -6.42 -11.85 -52.56
CA SER A 106 -6.46 -10.40 -52.60
C SER A 106 -7.88 -9.86 -52.87
N CYS A 107 -8.27 -8.81 -52.16
CA CYS A 107 -9.22 -7.82 -52.67
C CYS A 107 -8.91 -6.43 -52.07
N ASN A 108 -8.96 -5.43 -52.95
CA ASN A 108 -8.44 -4.07 -52.75
C ASN A 108 -9.44 -3.14 -52.04
N SER A 109 -8.87 -2.26 -51.20
CA SER A 109 -9.33 -0.89 -50.82
C SER A 109 -10.58 -0.75 -49.92
N PRO A 110 -10.74 0.35 -49.12
CA PRO A 110 -10.07 1.64 -49.22
C PRO A 110 -9.43 2.19 -47.92
N MET A 111 -8.62 3.23 -48.13
CA MET A 111 -7.83 4.03 -47.20
C MET A 111 -8.68 4.61 -46.05
N LEU A 112 -8.43 4.15 -44.82
CA LEU A 112 -8.90 4.80 -43.58
C LEU A 112 -7.86 5.84 -43.14
N PRO A 113 -8.29 7.02 -42.66
CA PRO A 113 -7.37 8.05 -42.21
C PRO A 113 -6.60 7.55 -40.99
N GLN A 114 -5.28 7.76 -41.00
CA GLN A 114 -4.39 7.51 -39.88
C GLN A 114 -4.92 8.23 -38.65
N SER A 115 -5.60 7.49 -37.77
CA SER A 115 -5.74 7.91 -36.39
C SER A 115 -4.36 7.71 -35.77
N ASN A 116 -3.68 8.84 -35.53
CA ASN A 116 -2.58 8.93 -34.59
C ASN A 116 -3.07 8.28 -33.28
N VAL A 117 -2.75 7.00 -33.09
CA VAL A 117 -2.61 6.48 -31.75
C VAL A 117 -1.45 7.28 -31.15
N PRO A 118 -1.64 8.06 -30.08
CA PRO A 118 -0.50 8.45 -29.29
C PRO A 118 0.12 7.12 -28.87
N SER A 119 1.31 6.83 -29.40
CA SER A 119 2.26 5.89 -28.81
C SER A 119 2.41 6.35 -27.37
N SER A 120 1.53 5.85 -26.52
CA SER A 120 1.62 6.01 -25.09
C SER A 120 2.85 5.23 -24.75
N SER A 121 3.90 6.00 -24.51
CA SER A 121 5.16 5.59 -23.94
C SER A 121 4.90 4.42 -23.01
N LEU A 122 5.60 3.31 -23.26
CA LEU A 122 5.85 2.33 -22.23
C LEU A 122 6.73 3.02 -21.18
N ASP A 123 6.14 3.95 -20.44
CA ASP A 123 6.71 4.43 -19.20
C ASP A 123 6.69 3.23 -18.27
N PRO A 124 7.85 2.80 -17.77
CA PRO A 124 7.95 1.63 -16.91
C PRO A 124 7.01 1.87 -15.74
N PHE A 125 5.95 1.08 -15.66
CA PHE A 125 4.92 1.02 -14.63
C PHE A 125 5.43 1.63 -13.32
N VAL A 126 5.30 2.96 -13.19
CA VAL A 126 5.70 3.65 -11.98
C VAL A 126 4.60 3.25 -11.02
N ILE A 127 4.86 2.19 -10.25
CA ILE A 127 3.96 1.76 -9.19
C ILE A 127 3.80 3.00 -8.32
N ALA A 128 2.63 3.64 -8.41
CA ALA A 128 2.34 4.79 -7.56
C ALA A 128 2.59 4.35 -6.11
N PRO A 129 3.31 5.14 -5.31
CA PRO A 129 3.56 4.79 -3.92
C PRO A 129 2.24 4.44 -3.24
N LEU A 130 2.20 3.28 -2.57
CA LEU A 130 0.98 2.77 -1.96
C LEU A 130 0.39 3.82 -1.03
N CYS A 131 -0.92 4.07 -1.14
CA CYS A 131 -1.59 5.00 -0.24
C CYS A 131 -1.65 4.41 1.18
N GLU A 132 -1.86 5.27 2.18
CA GLU A 132 -1.92 4.87 3.60
C GLU A 132 -2.91 3.72 3.84
N GLU A 133 -4.11 3.82 3.25
CA GLU A 133 -5.14 2.79 3.34
C GLU A 133 -4.68 1.44 2.75
N ASP A 134 -3.95 1.46 1.63
CA ASP A 134 -3.44 0.22 1.03
C ASP A 134 -2.29 -0.39 1.84
N MET A 135 -1.46 0.43 2.49
CA MET A 135 -0.44 -0.04 3.43
C MET A 135 -1.08 -0.73 4.64
N VAL A 136 -2.14 -0.13 5.22
CA VAL A 136 -2.91 -0.76 6.30
C VAL A 136 -3.48 -2.11 5.87
N ARG A 137 -4.10 -2.19 4.68
CA ARG A 137 -4.61 -3.45 4.12
C ARG A 137 -3.50 -4.48 3.90
N LEU A 138 -2.34 -4.04 3.43
CA LEU A 138 -1.18 -4.90 3.21
C LEU A 138 -0.68 -5.51 4.52
N PHE A 139 -0.56 -4.71 5.59
CA PHE A 139 -0.13 -5.22 6.89
C PHE A 139 -1.12 -6.20 7.50
N ILE A 140 -2.42 -5.93 7.39
CA ILE A 140 -3.47 -6.88 7.79
C ILE A 140 -3.36 -8.18 6.98
N PHE A 141 -3.16 -8.06 5.67
CA PHE A 141 -2.98 -9.22 4.80
C PHE A 141 -1.75 -10.05 5.20
N HIS A 142 -0.60 -9.42 5.43
CA HIS A 142 0.61 -10.11 5.88
C HIS A 142 0.44 -10.80 7.24
N ASP A 143 -0.28 -10.19 8.17
CA ASP A 143 -0.57 -10.82 9.47
C ASP A 143 -1.47 -12.06 9.32
N GLN A 144 -2.50 -11.96 8.47
CA GLN A 144 -3.34 -13.11 8.13
C GLN A 144 -2.53 -14.23 7.45
N GLN A 145 -1.60 -13.88 6.55
CA GLN A 145 -0.71 -14.86 5.90
C GLN A 145 0.13 -15.62 6.93
N TRP A 146 0.73 -14.95 7.93
CA TRP A 146 1.44 -15.63 9.01
C TRP A 146 0.59 -16.67 9.74
N THR A 147 -0.69 -16.35 9.97
CA THR A 147 -1.63 -17.27 10.60
C THR A 147 -1.97 -18.46 9.68
N ARG A 148 -2.12 -18.21 8.38
CA ARG A 148 -2.44 -19.25 7.37
C ARG A 148 -1.28 -20.21 7.14
N ILE A 149 -0.06 -19.70 6.93
CA ILE A 149 1.10 -20.58 6.67
C ILE A 149 1.47 -21.47 7.85
N ALA A 150 1.05 -21.10 9.07
CA ALA A 150 1.20 -21.94 10.25
C ALA A 150 0.33 -23.21 10.19
N SER A 151 -0.71 -23.27 9.36
CA SER A 151 -1.56 -24.46 9.22
C SER A 151 -1.21 -25.32 7.99
N TYR A 152 -0.57 -24.77 6.96
CA TYR A 152 -0.32 -25.46 5.68
C TYR A 152 0.80 -26.50 5.71
N ASN A 153 0.52 -27.70 5.18
CA ASN A 153 1.48 -28.81 5.17
C ASN A 153 2.58 -28.70 4.10
N SER A 154 2.38 -27.86 3.10
CA SER A 154 3.36 -27.54 2.07
C SER A 154 3.36 -26.03 1.88
N LEU A 155 4.54 -25.41 1.92
CA LEU A 155 4.73 -23.97 1.77
C LEU A 155 5.61 -23.68 0.57
N GLN A 156 5.30 -22.61 -0.14
CA GLN A 156 6.05 -22.10 -1.27
C GLN A 156 6.58 -20.70 -0.98
N TRP A 157 7.51 -20.22 -1.80
CA TRP A 157 8.07 -18.88 -1.66
C TRP A 157 7.00 -17.79 -1.58
N SER A 158 5.95 -17.88 -2.40
CA SER A 158 4.86 -16.90 -2.47
C SER A 158 3.94 -16.89 -1.27
N ASP A 159 3.97 -17.94 -0.44
CA ASP A 159 3.09 -18.03 0.73
C ASP A 159 3.62 -17.18 1.90
N PHE A 160 4.92 -16.89 1.89
CA PHE A 160 5.55 -16.13 2.95
C PHE A 160 5.22 -14.62 2.82
N PRO A 161 4.78 -13.97 3.90
CA PRO A 161 4.56 -12.53 3.92
C PRO A 161 5.88 -11.79 4.07
N TRP A 162 6.65 -11.75 2.99
CA TRP A 162 7.91 -11.03 2.90
C TRP A 162 7.72 -9.54 3.27
N PRO A 163 8.64 -8.93 4.03
CA PRO A 163 8.52 -7.54 4.47
C PRO A 163 8.85 -6.58 3.32
N VAL A 164 7.97 -6.51 2.34
CA VAL A 164 8.03 -5.59 1.19
C VAL A 164 6.67 -4.94 1.00
N LEU A 165 6.66 -3.70 0.51
CA LEU A 165 5.43 -2.95 0.23
C LEU A 165 4.76 -3.42 -1.08
N ASN A 166 4.41 -4.70 -1.17
CA ASN A 166 3.76 -5.32 -2.32
C ASN A 166 2.91 -6.53 -1.92
N PHE A 167 1.64 -6.56 -2.32
CA PHE A 167 0.70 -7.66 -2.05
C PHE A 167 1.11 -9.01 -2.64
N ILE A 168 1.89 -9.01 -3.73
CA ILE A 168 2.33 -10.23 -4.41
C ILE A 168 3.61 -10.80 -3.77
N GLY A 169 4.33 -9.96 -3.00
CA GLY A 169 5.66 -10.29 -2.50
C GLY A 169 6.76 -10.21 -3.59
N PRO A 170 8.03 -10.37 -3.20
CA PRO A 170 9.16 -10.36 -4.10
C PRO A 170 9.12 -11.58 -5.05
N ARG A 171 9.45 -11.41 -6.33
CA ARG A 171 9.55 -12.56 -7.25
C ARG A 171 10.82 -13.37 -7.02
N SER A 172 11.86 -12.72 -6.48
CA SER A 172 13.15 -13.34 -6.19
C SER A 172 13.80 -12.74 -4.95
N GLU A 173 14.76 -13.47 -4.39
CA GLU A 173 15.59 -13.04 -3.28
C GLU A 173 16.36 -11.74 -3.54
N ARG A 174 16.58 -11.37 -4.82
CA ARG A 174 17.24 -10.10 -5.20
C ARG A 174 16.39 -8.86 -4.91
N GLU A 175 15.06 -9.02 -4.86
CA GLU A 175 14.13 -7.93 -4.56
C GLU A 175 14.04 -7.63 -3.06
N LEU A 176 14.50 -8.57 -2.21
CA LEU A 176 14.66 -8.39 -0.76
C LEU A 176 15.88 -7.52 -0.46
N THR A 177 15.86 -6.28 -0.94
CA THR A 177 16.91 -5.30 -0.71
C THR A 177 16.73 -4.63 0.65
N MET A 178 17.80 -4.02 1.16
CA MET A 178 17.74 -3.23 2.39
C MET A 178 16.65 -2.15 2.32
N SER A 179 16.56 -1.42 1.20
CA SER A 179 15.59 -0.36 1.00
C SER A 179 14.16 -0.90 1.09
N ALA A 180 13.86 -1.98 0.37
CA ALA A 180 12.50 -2.53 0.37
C ALA A 180 12.06 -3.00 1.77
N VAL A 181 12.97 -3.60 2.54
CA VAL A 181 12.70 -4.02 3.92
C VAL A 181 12.58 -2.83 4.86
N SER A 182 13.45 -1.82 4.73
CA SER A 182 13.37 -0.62 5.56
C SER A 182 12.09 0.16 5.31
N ASP A 183 11.70 0.32 4.04
CA ASP A 183 10.48 1.02 3.65
C ASP A 183 9.26 0.32 4.22
N TYR A 184 9.21 -1.01 4.19
CA TYR A 184 8.14 -1.79 4.82
C TYR A 184 8.06 -1.57 6.34
N ILE A 185 9.20 -1.64 7.03
CA ILE A 185 9.25 -1.48 8.49
C ILE A 185 8.88 -0.04 8.89
N PHE A 186 9.42 0.97 8.21
CA PHE A 186 9.13 2.37 8.54
C PHE A 186 7.75 2.82 8.05
N ALA A 187 7.18 2.23 7.00
CA ALA A 187 5.79 2.49 6.62
C ALA A 187 4.80 1.93 7.64
N ALA A 188 5.15 0.85 8.33
CA ALA A 188 4.32 0.26 9.36
C ALA A 188 4.24 1.12 10.62
N PHE A 189 5.18 2.05 10.85
CA PHE A 189 5.32 2.76 12.11
C PHE A 189 5.72 4.22 11.91
N ASP A 190 5.04 5.12 12.60
CA ASP A 190 5.47 6.51 12.71
C ASP A 190 6.75 6.59 13.56
N TRP A 191 7.89 6.44 12.89
CA TRP A 191 9.21 6.28 13.51
C TRP A 191 9.61 7.48 14.37
N GLU A 192 9.18 8.68 13.98
CA GLU A 192 9.51 9.94 14.64
C GLU A 192 8.78 10.06 15.99
N THR A 193 7.53 9.60 16.05
CA THR A 193 6.71 9.67 17.26
C THR A 193 6.93 8.48 18.21
N GLU A 194 7.30 7.30 17.69
CA GLU A 194 7.29 6.04 18.46
C GLU A 194 8.59 5.22 18.40
N ARG A 195 9.75 5.88 18.35
CA ARG A 195 11.07 5.23 18.22
C ARG A 195 11.29 4.01 19.11
N ALA A 196 10.95 4.09 20.40
CA ALA A 196 11.11 2.98 21.36
C ALA A 196 10.24 1.76 21.00
N ARG A 197 8.98 1.96 20.58
CA ARG A 197 8.11 0.86 20.13
C ARG A 197 8.57 0.31 18.79
N SER A 198 8.99 1.16 17.86
CA SER A 198 9.48 0.71 16.55
C SER A 198 10.72 -0.18 16.69
N LYS A 199 11.62 0.14 17.63
CA LYS A 199 12.77 -0.70 18.01
C LYS A 199 12.35 -2.06 18.59
N GLU A 200 11.35 -2.08 19.46
CA GLU A 200 10.78 -3.33 19.99
C GLU A 200 10.18 -4.19 18.88
N ARG A 201 9.40 -3.60 17.98
CA ARG A 201 8.81 -4.31 16.82
C ARG A 201 9.88 -4.83 15.87
N LEU A 202 10.96 -4.09 15.66
CA LEU A 202 12.09 -4.56 14.87
C LEU A 202 12.72 -5.82 15.48
N ARG A 203 12.90 -5.85 16.80
CA ARG A 203 13.36 -7.05 17.53
C ARG A 203 12.36 -8.21 17.42
N GLU A 204 11.06 -7.94 17.40
CA GLU A 204 10.04 -8.98 17.17
C GLU A 204 10.12 -9.55 15.75
N HIS A 205 10.31 -8.71 14.74
CA HIS A 205 10.50 -9.15 13.36
C HIS A 205 11.78 -9.98 13.21
N ILE A 206 12.90 -9.55 13.83
CA ILE A 206 14.14 -10.34 13.87
C ILE A 206 13.88 -11.70 14.51
N ARG A 207 13.19 -11.75 15.67
CA ARG A 207 12.85 -13.02 16.34
C ARG A 207 11.95 -13.92 15.49
N LYS A 208 11.06 -13.35 14.68
CA LYS A 208 10.13 -14.09 13.80
C LYS A 208 10.87 -14.73 12.62
N TRP A 209 11.80 -14.00 12.01
CA TRP A 209 12.58 -14.46 10.86
C TRP A 209 13.87 -15.19 11.23
N HIS A 210 14.28 -15.17 12.51
CA HIS A 210 15.50 -15.81 13.00
C HIS A 210 15.56 -17.28 12.57
N PRO A 211 16.71 -17.76 12.04
CA PRO A 211 16.82 -19.11 11.48
C PRO A 211 16.37 -20.20 12.46
N ASP A 212 16.72 -20.09 13.74
CA ASP A 212 16.28 -21.04 14.78
C ASP A 212 14.76 -21.26 14.82
N ARG A 213 13.97 -20.19 14.79
CA ARG A 213 12.50 -20.30 14.82
C ARG A 213 11.91 -20.57 13.44
N PHE A 214 12.44 -19.91 12.41
CA PHE A 214 11.89 -19.96 11.07
C PHE A 214 12.17 -21.32 10.41
N GLU A 215 13.39 -21.83 10.52
CA GLU A 215 13.79 -23.11 9.93
C GLU A 215 13.02 -24.27 10.56
N GLY A 216 12.93 -24.29 11.89
CA GLY A 216 12.24 -25.35 12.62
C GLY A 216 10.72 -25.41 12.39
N LYS A 217 10.06 -24.26 12.19
CA LYS A 217 8.59 -24.21 12.01
C LYS A 217 8.13 -24.27 10.56
N PHE A 218 8.77 -23.51 9.68
CA PHE A 218 8.25 -23.27 8.33
C PHE A 218 9.09 -23.95 7.27
N LEU A 219 10.42 -23.91 7.38
CA LEU A 219 11.31 -24.44 6.33
C LEU A 219 11.17 -25.96 6.16
N VAL A 220 10.89 -26.70 7.24
CA VAL A 220 10.60 -28.15 7.18
C VAL A 220 9.39 -28.46 6.28
N ARG A 221 8.45 -27.51 6.16
CA ARG A 221 7.22 -27.64 5.34
C ARG A 221 7.40 -27.11 3.92
N VAL A 222 8.54 -26.50 3.59
CA VAL A 222 8.86 -26.08 2.22
C VAL A 222 9.48 -27.28 1.49
N PRO A 223 8.98 -27.68 0.31
CA PRO A 223 9.55 -28.79 -0.45
C PRO A 223 10.96 -28.43 -0.96
N GLU A 224 11.83 -29.43 -1.05
CA GLU A 224 13.16 -29.28 -1.67
C GLU A 224 13.10 -29.26 -3.20
N ALA A 225 11.94 -29.57 -3.77
CA ALA A 225 11.72 -29.57 -5.20
C ALA A 225 12.16 -28.23 -5.82
N ARG A 226 12.92 -28.30 -6.91
CA ARG A 226 13.41 -27.13 -7.66
C ARG A 226 14.24 -26.13 -6.82
N GLY A 227 14.79 -26.53 -5.68
CA GLY A 227 15.59 -25.66 -4.82
C GLY A 227 14.77 -24.62 -4.04
N GLU A 228 13.46 -24.81 -3.90
CA GLU A 228 12.56 -23.85 -3.25
C GLU A 228 12.89 -23.66 -1.75
N ARG A 229 13.21 -24.75 -1.04
CA ARG A 229 13.66 -24.71 0.36
C ARG A 229 14.87 -23.80 0.54
N GLU A 230 15.93 -24.00 -0.25
CA GLU A 230 17.16 -23.20 -0.12
C GLU A 230 16.91 -21.74 -0.46
N ARG A 231 16.08 -21.48 -1.48
CA ARG A 231 15.67 -20.12 -1.85
C ARG A 231 14.97 -19.41 -0.69
N VAL A 232 13.96 -20.05 -0.07
CA VAL A 232 13.25 -19.49 1.10
C VAL A 232 14.19 -19.27 2.28
N ARG A 233 15.09 -20.23 2.55
CA ARG A 233 16.10 -20.12 3.61
C ARG A 233 16.99 -18.89 3.39
N TYR A 234 17.52 -18.74 2.19
CA TYR A 234 18.37 -17.61 1.82
C TYR A 234 17.63 -16.28 1.93
N GLY A 235 16.38 -16.21 1.44
CA GLY A 235 15.53 -15.02 1.57
C GLY A 235 15.26 -14.63 3.02
N ALA A 236 14.94 -15.61 3.89
CA ALA A 236 14.75 -15.36 5.31
C ALA A 236 16.04 -14.86 5.98
N GLY A 237 17.19 -15.44 5.63
CA GLY A 237 18.50 -14.98 6.09
C GLY A 237 18.82 -13.54 5.68
N LEU A 238 18.49 -13.15 4.45
CA LEU A 238 18.62 -11.77 3.99
C LEU A 238 17.75 -10.81 4.80
N VAL A 239 16.49 -11.16 5.05
CA VAL A 239 15.58 -10.35 5.87
C VAL A 239 16.14 -10.14 7.27
N VAL A 240 16.58 -11.20 7.96
CA VAL A 240 17.17 -11.08 9.31
C VAL A 240 18.40 -10.17 9.30
N ARG A 241 19.28 -10.34 8.31
CA ARG A 241 20.46 -9.48 8.15
C ARG A 241 20.07 -8.02 7.99
N HIS A 242 19.09 -7.74 7.13
CA HIS A 242 18.60 -6.39 6.89
C HIS A 242 18.00 -5.76 8.14
N LEU A 243 17.12 -6.49 8.84
CA LEU A 243 16.50 -6.03 10.07
C LEU A 243 17.53 -5.80 11.20
N THR A 244 18.56 -6.63 11.29
CA THR A 244 19.63 -6.49 12.29
C THR A 244 20.49 -5.27 12.02
N GLU A 245 20.85 -5.02 10.75
CA GLU A 245 21.59 -3.83 10.36
C GLU A 245 20.77 -2.55 10.60
N LEU A 246 19.44 -2.58 10.35
CA LEU A 246 18.54 -1.50 10.71
C LEU A 246 18.52 -1.27 12.22
N LEU A 247 18.50 -2.34 13.03
CA LEU A 247 18.50 -2.22 14.50
C LEU A 247 19.80 -1.58 15.01
N GLY A 248 20.96 -1.99 14.47
CA GLY A 248 22.25 -1.42 14.81
C GLY A 248 22.32 0.08 14.50
N LYS A 249 21.90 0.48 13.29
CA LYS A 249 21.77 1.91 12.93
C LYS A 249 20.89 2.66 13.92
N CYS A 250 19.83 2.06 14.42
CA CYS A 250 18.93 2.71 15.38
C CYS A 250 19.54 2.86 16.78
N ASP A 251 20.42 1.93 17.19
CA ASP A 251 21.18 1.98 18.44
C ASP A 251 22.26 3.07 18.40
N ASP A 252 22.96 3.23 17.27
CA ASP A 252 24.06 4.19 17.10
C ASP A 252 23.63 5.66 17.17
N PHE A 253 22.38 5.98 16.83
CA PHE A 253 21.83 7.34 16.92
C PHE A 253 21.40 7.75 18.35
N ASP A 254 21.40 6.80 19.30
CA ASP A 254 20.94 7.01 20.68
C ASP A 254 22.11 7.21 21.67
N GLY A 255 23.36 7.13 21.20
CA GLY A 255 24.59 7.30 21.97
C GLY A 255 25.38 8.54 21.58
#